data_AF-A0A7D9EB00-F1
#
_entry.id   AF-A0A7D9EB00-F1
#
_cell.length_a   1.000
_cell.length_b   1.000
_cell.length_c   1.000
_cell.angle_alpha   90.00
_cell.angle_beta   90.00
_cell.angle_gamma   90.00
#
_symmetry.space_group_name_H-M   'P 1'
#
loop_
_entity.id
_entity.type
_entity.pdbx_description
1 polymer ?
#
loop_
_entity_poly.entity_id
_entity_poly.type
_entity_poly.pdbx_seq_one_letter_code
_entity_poly.pdbx_strand_id
1 'polypeptide(L)'
;MILINETDLHHAVVSYIRDNYPEAVIVPGLGEYQDTVSKRCDAWKKGYKGGQPDLIIENPMGKYKGFAIEFKSPKGTGVASERQVLWLQKLMRMGYMVMTPDDLIKTCIRINEYFSLKKTVRKVAVKITASGVKTYRPRFKSDKY
;
A
#
# COMPACT_ATOMS: atom_id res chain seq x y z
N MET A 1 -17.68 -1.10 -18.11
CA MET A 1 -17.45 -2.32 -17.31
C MET A 1 -18.43 -2.32 -16.15
N ILE A 2 -19.10 -3.43 -15.87
CA ILE A 2 -20.00 -3.56 -14.72
C ILE A 2 -19.17 -4.16 -13.57
N LEU A 3 -19.19 -3.54 -12.39
CA LEU A 3 -18.48 -4.02 -11.20
C LEU A 3 -19.46 -4.80 -10.32
N ILE A 4 -19.30 -6.12 -10.24
CA ILE A 4 -20.27 -7.00 -9.58
C ILE A 4 -19.68 -7.62 -8.30
N ASN A 5 -18.37 -7.83 -8.28
CA ASN A 5 -17.66 -8.50 -7.20
C ASN A 5 -16.29 -7.86 -6.90
N GLU A 6 -15.60 -8.43 -5.91
CA GLU A 6 -14.27 -7.99 -5.45
C GLU A 6 -13.19 -8.15 -6.53
N THR A 7 -13.23 -9.24 -7.29
CA THR A 7 -12.31 -9.53 -8.41
C THR A 7 -12.44 -8.49 -9.53
N ASP A 8 -13.67 -8.10 -9.90
CA ASP A 8 -13.94 -7.06 -10.90
C ASP A 8 -13.35 -5.71 -10.46
N LEU A 9 -13.56 -5.35 -9.19
CA LEU A 9 -13.00 -4.12 -8.60
C LEU A 9 -11.48 -4.15 -8.60
N HIS A 10 -10.88 -5.27 -8.20
CA HIS A 10 -9.43 -5.46 -8.21
C HIS A 10 -8.88 -5.25 -9.64
N HIS A 11 -9.43 -5.95 -10.64
CA HIS A 11 -9.01 -5.81 -12.03
C HIS A 11 -9.15 -4.38 -12.55
N ALA A 12 -10.26 -3.72 -12.24
CA ALA A 12 -10.51 -2.33 -12.61
C ALA A 12 -9.42 -1.39 -12.08
N VAL A 13 -9.10 -1.53 -10.79
CA VAL A 13 -8.12 -0.69 -10.10
C VAL A 13 -6.71 -0.96 -10.64
N VAL A 14 -6.35 -2.21 -10.88
CA VAL A 14 -5.05 -2.56 -11.47
C VAL A 14 -4.91 -2.02 -12.89
N SER A 15 -5.97 -2.10 -13.71
CA SER A 15 -5.96 -1.47 -15.04
C SER A 15 -5.75 0.03 -14.93
N TYR A 16 -6.54 0.69 -14.06
CA TYR A 16 -6.42 2.13 -13.84
C TYR A 16 -5.00 2.54 -13.43
N ILE A 17 -4.38 1.82 -12.50
CA ILE A 17 -2.99 2.09 -12.07
C ILE A 17 -2.03 1.94 -13.25
N ARG A 18 -2.14 0.87 -14.04
CA ARG A 18 -1.23 0.64 -15.18
C ARG A 18 -1.37 1.73 -16.26
N ASP A 19 -2.58 2.21 -16.49
CA ASP A 19 -2.86 3.22 -17.52
C ASP A 19 -2.41 4.62 -17.09
N ASN A 20 -2.48 4.96 -15.80
CA ASN A 20 -2.24 6.32 -15.30
C ASN A 20 -0.90 6.49 -14.56
N TYR A 21 -0.35 5.40 -14.03
CA TYR A 21 0.90 5.35 -13.25
C TYR A 21 1.75 4.16 -13.72
N PRO A 22 2.25 4.15 -14.97
CA PRO A 22 3.01 3.03 -15.52
C PRO A 22 4.32 2.74 -14.75
N GLU A 23 4.81 3.70 -13.95
CA GLU A 23 5.95 3.55 -13.05
C GLU A 23 5.61 2.92 -11.68
N ALA A 24 4.33 2.63 -11.42
CA ALA A 24 3.88 2.02 -10.19
C ALA A 24 4.42 0.58 -10.05
N VAL A 25 5.10 0.31 -8.93
CA VAL A 25 5.58 -1.00 -8.53
C VAL A 25 4.46 -1.69 -7.75
N ILE A 26 3.65 -2.46 -8.48
CA ILE A 26 2.55 -3.25 -7.91
C ILE A 26 3.00 -4.64 -7.46
N VAL A 27 2.60 -5.03 -6.26
CA VAL A 27 2.85 -6.34 -5.66
C VAL A 27 1.50 -6.95 -5.28
N PRO A 28 0.92 -7.82 -6.13
CA PRO A 28 -0.35 -8.47 -5.83
C PRO A 28 -0.19 -9.60 -4.82
N GLY A 29 -1.21 -9.77 -3.97
CA GLY A 29 -1.38 -10.99 -3.18
C GLY A 29 -1.73 -12.19 -4.07
N LEU A 30 -1.41 -13.41 -3.60
CA LEU A 30 -1.77 -14.62 -4.36
C LEU A 30 -3.25 -14.97 -4.26
N GLY A 31 -3.95 -14.55 -3.20
CA GLY A 31 -5.40 -14.71 -3.01
C GLY A 31 -6.00 -16.00 -3.59
N GLU A 32 -6.84 -15.82 -4.61
CA GLU A 32 -7.59 -16.86 -5.32
C GLU A 32 -6.72 -17.88 -6.08
N TYR A 33 -5.46 -17.57 -6.38
CA TYR A 33 -4.54 -18.49 -7.07
C TYR A 33 -4.06 -19.66 -6.20
N GLN A 34 -4.35 -19.66 -4.90
CA GLN A 34 -4.04 -20.74 -3.96
C GLN A 34 -5.20 -21.75 -3.81
N ASP A 35 -5.80 -22.14 -4.94
CA ASP A 35 -6.99 -23.00 -5.05
C ASP A 35 -6.80 -24.43 -4.48
N THR A 36 -5.59 -25.00 -4.54
CA THR A 36 -5.28 -26.35 -4.06
C THR A 36 -4.46 -26.35 -2.78
N VAL A 37 -4.56 -27.44 -2.01
CA VAL A 37 -3.71 -27.67 -0.82
C VAL A 37 -2.22 -27.60 -1.19
N SER A 38 -1.83 -28.20 -2.30
CA SER A 38 -0.44 -28.19 -2.78
C SER A 38 0.07 -26.76 -3.01
N LYS A 39 -0.69 -25.92 -3.75
CA LYS A 39 -0.34 -24.51 -3.97
C LYS A 39 -0.26 -23.72 -2.67
N ARG A 40 -1.19 -23.94 -1.72
CA ARG A 40 -1.14 -23.30 -0.39
C ARG A 40 0.10 -23.69 0.40
N CYS A 41 0.45 -24.97 0.44
CA CYS A 41 1.63 -25.46 1.14
C CYS A 41 2.93 -24.91 0.52
N ASP A 42 3.03 -24.88 -0.81
CA ASP A 42 4.17 -24.30 -1.51
C ASP A 42 4.27 -22.79 -1.31
N ALA A 43 3.15 -22.06 -1.42
CA ALA A 43 3.11 -20.62 -1.16
C ALA A 43 3.55 -20.30 0.28
N TRP A 44 3.07 -21.06 1.27
CA TRP A 44 3.51 -20.88 2.66
C TRP A 44 5.02 -21.10 2.83
N LYS A 45 5.59 -22.13 2.19
CA LYS A 45 7.05 -22.38 2.19
C LYS A 45 7.84 -21.26 1.52
N LYS A 46 7.24 -20.56 0.55
CA LYS A 46 7.80 -19.36 -0.10
C LYS A 46 7.59 -18.06 0.68
N GLY A 47 6.94 -18.13 1.84
CA GLY A 47 6.76 -16.99 2.75
C GLY A 47 5.43 -16.25 2.60
N TYR A 48 4.53 -16.70 1.72
CA TYR A 48 3.16 -16.18 1.69
C TYR A 48 2.44 -16.51 2.99
N LYS A 49 1.57 -15.60 3.42
CA LYS A 49 0.76 -15.80 4.62
C LYS A 49 -0.67 -15.34 4.36
N GLY A 50 -1.61 -16.00 5.04
CA GLY A 50 -3.02 -15.61 4.98
C GLY A 50 -3.24 -14.21 5.53
N GLY A 51 -4.14 -13.46 4.88
CA GLY A 51 -4.46 -12.08 5.24
C GLY A 51 -3.51 -11.03 4.67
N GLN A 52 -2.55 -11.41 3.80
CA GLN A 52 -1.84 -10.45 2.98
C GLN A 52 -2.84 -9.64 2.13
N PRO A 53 -2.67 -8.30 2.02
CA PRO A 53 -3.51 -7.46 1.18
C PRO A 53 -3.52 -7.92 -0.26
N ASP A 54 -4.63 -7.69 -0.94
CA ASP A 54 -4.79 -8.02 -2.36
C ASP A 54 -3.80 -7.29 -3.25
N LEU A 55 -3.46 -6.03 -2.91
CA LEU A 55 -2.53 -5.22 -3.67
C LEU A 55 -1.67 -4.33 -2.76
N ILE A 56 -0.37 -4.27 -3.05
CA ILE A 56 0.54 -3.29 -2.47
C ILE A 56 1.20 -2.49 -3.59
N ILE A 57 1.25 -1.17 -3.44
CA ILE A 57 2.05 -0.25 -4.26
C ILE A 57 3.28 0.12 -3.44
N GLU A 58 4.47 -0.25 -3.92
CA GLU A 58 5.73 -0.06 -3.19
C GLU A 58 6.37 1.32 -3.43
N ASN A 59 5.81 2.16 -4.31
CA ASN A 59 6.32 3.51 -4.54
C ASN A 59 6.12 4.37 -3.29
N PRO A 60 7.18 4.81 -2.60
CA PRO A 60 7.02 5.68 -1.44
C PRO A 60 6.59 7.08 -1.87
N MET A 61 5.49 7.57 -1.30
CA MET A 61 4.94 8.90 -1.57
C MET A 61 4.72 9.70 -0.28
N GLY A 62 5.15 10.96 -0.29
CA GLY A 62 5.08 11.82 0.89
C GLY A 62 5.73 11.21 2.14
N LYS A 63 4.89 10.98 3.17
CA LYS A 63 5.29 10.36 4.45
C LYS A 63 5.15 8.83 4.45
N TYR A 64 4.49 8.25 3.45
CA TYR A 64 4.18 6.84 3.40
C TYR A 64 5.26 6.06 2.66
N LYS A 65 5.54 4.86 3.15
CA LYS A 65 6.54 3.96 2.54
C LYS A 65 5.99 3.13 1.38
N GLY A 66 4.66 3.05 1.28
CA GLY A 66 3.91 2.34 0.25
C GLY A 66 2.41 2.47 0.54
N PHE A 67 1.57 1.84 -0.27
CA PHE A 67 0.11 1.84 -0.12
C PHE A 67 -0.42 0.41 -0.27
N ALA A 68 -1.04 -0.12 0.79
CA ALA A 68 -1.71 -1.41 0.78
C ALA A 68 -3.23 -1.26 0.62
N ILE A 69 -3.81 -2.09 -0.25
CA ILE A 69 -5.21 -2.07 -0.62
C ILE A 69 -5.76 -3.49 -0.47
N GLU A 70 -6.87 -3.60 0.25
CA GLU A 70 -7.59 -4.83 0.53
C GLU A 70 -9.02 -4.65 0.01
N PHE A 71 -9.35 -5.22 -1.15
CA PHE A 71 -10.62 -4.97 -1.81
C PHE A 71 -11.77 -5.60 -1.04
N LYS A 72 -12.94 -5.00 -1.14
CA LYS A 72 -14.19 -5.55 -0.65
C LYS A 72 -15.23 -5.48 -1.75
N SER A 73 -16.21 -6.38 -1.67
CA SER A 73 -17.33 -6.41 -2.61
C SER A 73 -18.01 -5.03 -2.75
N PRO A 74 -18.21 -4.52 -3.98
CA PRO A 74 -18.94 -3.27 -4.24
C PRO A 74 -20.39 -3.24 -3.77
N LYS A 75 -20.92 -4.39 -3.34
CA LYS A 75 -22.23 -4.47 -2.69
C LYS A 75 -22.23 -3.91 -1.26
N GLY A 76 -21.06 -3.51 -0.73
CA GLY A 76 -20.91 -2.94 0.62
C GLY A 76 -21.05 -3.96 1.75
N THR A 77 -21.04 -5.26 1.43
CA THR A 77 -21.21 -6.34 2.42
C THR A 77 -19.89 -6.98 2.87
N GLY A 78 -18.78 -6.64 2.21
CA GLY A 78 -17.47 -7.22 2.51
C GLY A 78 -16.89 -6.64 3.80
N VAL A 79 -16.57 -7.51 4.76
CA VAL A 79 -15.84 -7.15 5.98
C VAL A 79 -14.46 -7.81 5.95
N ALA A 80 -13.42 -7.07 6.31
CA ALA A 80 -12.09 -7.63 6.47
C ALA A 80 -12.06 -8.64 7.62
N SER A 81 -11.56 -9.84 7.35
CA SER A 81 -11.30 -10.85 8.37
C SER A 81 -10.27 -10.37 9.39
N GLU A 82 -10.26 -10.98 10.57
CA GLU A 82 -9.29 -10.67 11.64
C GLU A 82 -7.84 -10.73 11.15
N ARG A 83 -7.51 -11.72 10.31
CA ARG A 83 -6.16 -11.87 9.74
C ARG A 83 -5.79 -10.70 8.81
N GLN A 84 -6.73 -10.26 7.97
CA GLN A 84 -6.54 -9.08 7.11
C GLN A 84 -6.37 -7.82 7.95
N VAL A 85 -7.21 -7.63 8.98
CA VAL A 85 -7.10 -6.50 9.91
C VAL A 85 -5.73 -6.45 10.60
N LEU A 86 -5.27 -7.57 11.16
CA LEU A 86 -3.95 -7.65 11.81
C LEU A 86 -2.81 -7.32 10.84
N TRP A 87 -2.92 -7.76 9.59
CA TRP A 87 -1.93 -7.47 8.56
C TRP A 87 -1.90 -5.99 8.19
N LEU A 88 -3.05 -5.39 7.93
CA LEU A 88 -3.17 -3.97 7.61
C LEU A 88 -2.65 -3.10 8.76
N GLN A 89 -2.98 -3.43 10.01
CA GLN A 89 -2.43 -2.74 11.18
C GLN A 89 -0.90 -2.82 11.25
N LYS A 90 -0.30 -3.97 10.89
CA LYS A 90 1.16 -4.10 10.82
C LYS A 90 1.75 -3.16 9.77
N LEU A 91 1.15 -3.08 8.58
CA LEU A 91 1.58 -2.20 7.51
C LEU A 91 1.44 -0.71 7.90
N MET A 92 0.33 -0.33 8.54
CA MET A 92 0.17 1.01 9.12
C MET A 92 1.31 1.37 10.07
N ARG A 93 1.64 0.47 11.01
CA ARG A 93 2.77 0.67 11.95
C ARG A 93 4.13 0.76 11.24
N MET A 94 4.27 0.11 10.09
CA MET A 94 5.47 0.20 9.25
C MET A 94 5.54 1.50 8.43
N GLY A 95 4.46 2.28 8.40
CA GLY A 95 4.36 3.56 7.69
C GLY A 95 3.74 3.45 6.30
N TYR A 96 3.03 2.36 6.00
CA TYR A 96 2.23 2.25 4.78
C TYR A 96 0.90 2.98 4.96
N MET A 97 0.40 3.56 3.87
CA MET A 97 -1.01 3.89 3.76
C MET A 97 -1.80 2.59 3.62
N VAL A 98 -3.00 2.53 4.21
CA VAL A 98 -3.88 1.36 4.06
C VAL A 98 -5.29 1.79 3.69
N MET A 99 -5.99 0.97 2.91
CA MET A 99 -7.39 1.17 2.56
C MET A 99 -8.09 -0.18 2.34
N THR A 100 -9.38 -0.23 2.66
CA THR A 100 -10.25 -1.37 2.36
C THR A 100 -11.42 -0.93 1.48
N PRO A 101 -11.20 -0.69 0.16
CA PRO A 101 -12.23 -0.09 -0.67
C PRO A 101 -13.25 -1.09 -1.21
N ASP A 102 -14.48 -0.61 -1.39
CA ASP A 102 -15.57 -1.28 -2.11
C ASP A 102 -16.02 -0.51 -3.37
N ASP A 103 -15.48 0.69 -3.62
CA ASP A 103 -15.92 1.57 -4.72
C ASP A 103 -14.75 1.98 -5.62
N LEU A 104 -14.90 1.80 -6.93
CA LEU A 104 -13.86 2.09 -7.90
C LEU A 104 -13.48 3.58 -7.93
N ILE A 105 -14.46 4.48 -7.99
CA ILE A 105 -14.21 5.91 -8.16
C ILE A 105 -13.46 6.45 -6.93
N LYS A 106 -13.92 6.11 -5.72
CA LYS A 106 -13.24 6.48 -4.47
C LYS A 106 -11.84 5.89 -4.40
N THR A 107 -11.64 4.68 -4.89
CA THR A 107 -10.31 4.05 -4.93
C THR A 107 -9.37 4.80 -5.87
N CYS A 108 -9.82 5.13 -7.09
CA CYS A 108 -9.03 5.89 -8.06
C CYS A 108 -8.70 7.30 -7.53
N ILE A 109 -9.67 8.00 -6.94
CA ILE A 109 -9.42 9.30 -6.29
C ILE A 109 -8.33 9.15 -5.23
N ARG A 110 -8.42 8.12 -4.39
CA ARG A 110 -7.43 7.91 -3.32
C ARG A 110 -6.04 7.55 -3.84
N ILE A 111 -5.96 6.80 -4.94
CA ILE A 111 -4.70 6.52 -5.63
C ILE A 111 -4.11 7.82 -6.19
N ASN A 112 -4.93 8.67 -6.81
CA ASN A 112 -4.46 9.96 -7.34
C ASN A 112 -3.94 10.88 -6.23
N GLU A 113 -4.67 10.95 -5.11
CA GLU A 113 -4.22 11.64 -3.91
C GLU A 113 -2.86 11.11 -3.45
N TYR A 114 -2.71 9.78 -3.36
CA TYR A 114 -1.46 9.13 -2.97
C TYR A 114 -0.27 9.52 -3.86
N PHE A 115 -0.42 9.42 -5.18
CA PHE A 115 0.63 9.78 -6.14
C PHE A 115 0.89 11.28 -6.23
N SER A 116 -0.07 12.13 -5.87
CA SER A 116 0.12 13.58 -5.79
C SER A 116 0.90 14.05 -4.55
N LEU A 117 1.13 13.17 -3.56
CA LEU A 117 1.87 13.52 -2.35
C LEU A 117 3.31 13.88 -2.68
N LYS A 118 3.68 15.14 -2.41
CA LYS A 118 5.05 15.62 -2.58
C LYS A 118 6.00 14.81 -1.71
N LYS A 119 7.04 14.21 -2.31
CA LYS A 119 8.15 13.60 -1.57
C LYS A 119 8.62 14.57 -0.50
N THR A 120 8.55 14.17 0.77
CA THR A 120 9.13 14.97 1.84
C THR A 120 10.63 14.90 1.71
N VAL A 121 11.23 15.90 1.04
CA VAL A 121 12.68 16.05 1.03
C VAL A 121 13.08 16.47 2.44
N ARG A 122 13.65 15.54 3.21
CA ARG A 122 14.30 15.91 4.47
C ARG A 122 15.48 16.78 4.11
N LYS A 123 15.39 18.10 4.36
CA LYS A 123 16.55 18.98 4.31
C LYS A 123 17.58 18.45 5.32
N VAL A 124 18.69 17.91 4.82
CA VAL A 124 19.84 17.58 5.66
C VAL A 124 20.58 18.89 5.90
N ALA A 125 20.62 19.34 7.15
CA ALA A 125 21.46 20.47 7.51
C ALA A 125 22.93 20.01 7.54
N VAL A 126 23.75 20.59 6.67
CA VAL A 126 25.20 20.36 6.65
C VAL A 126 25.86 21.52 7.39
N LYS A 127 26.65 21.23 8.41
CA LYS A 127 27.48 22.24 9.09
C LYS A 127 28.93 22.03 8.69
N ILE A 128 29.51 23.01 8.02
CA ILE A 128 30.94 23.02 7.69
C ILE A 128 31.69 23.52 8.92
N THR A 129 32.68 22.76 9.37
CA THR A 129 33.55 23.14 10.50
C THR A 129 35.01 23.11 10.04
N ALA A 130 35.92 23.77 10.77
CA ALA A 130 37.34 23.81 10.44
C ALA A 130 38.01 22.42 10.35
N SER A 131 37.38 21.37 10.92
CA SER A 131 37.84 19.97 10.85
C SER A 131 37.11 19.11 9.79
N GLY A 132 36.32 19.73 8.90
CA GLY A 132 35.63 19.05 7.80
C GLY A 132 34.10 19.14 7.85
N VAL A 133 33.44 18.39 6.96
CA VAL A 133 31.98 18.33 6.81
C VAL A 133 31.37 17.36 7.82
N LYS A 134 30.53 17.84 8.74
CA LYS A 134 29.72 16.97 9.61
C LYS A 134 28.24 17.03 9.22
N THR A 135 27.67 15.88 8.87
CA THR A 135 26.23 15.74 8.63
C THR A 135 25.49 15.62 9.95
N TYR A 136 24.47 16.45 10.18
CA TYR A 136 23.59 16.33 11.34
C TYR A 136 22.18 15.93 10.92
N ARG A 137 21.56 15.03 11.70
CA ARG A 137 20.10 14.80 11.63
C ARG A 137 19.42 15.89 12.47
N PRO A 138 18.62 16.79 11.88
CA PRO A 138 17.85 17.73 12.68
C PRO A 138 16.84 16.94 13.51
N ARG A 139 16.85 17.10 14.84
CA ARG A 139 15.72 16.71 15.68
C ARG A 139 14.65 17.77 15.49
N PHE A 140 13.72 17.53 14.58
CA PHE A 140 12.48 18.31 14.57
C PHE A 140 11.69 17.94 15.83
N LYS A 141 11.47 18.92 16.72
CA LYS A 141 10.49 18.78 17.79
C LYS A 141 9.14 18.61 17.10
N SER A 142 8.41 17.55 17.43
CA SER A 142 7.03 17.41 16.99
C SER A 142 6.23 18.55 17.61
N ASP A 143 5.67 19.42 16.80
CA ASP A 143 4.63 20.33 17.26
C ASP A 143 3.45 19.46 17.69
N LYS A 144 3.14 19.53 18.99
CA LYS A 144 1.96 18.91 19.57
C LYS A 144 0.75 19.66 19.02
N TYR A 145 -0.08 18.95 18.27
CA TYR A 145 -1.51 19.25 18.14
C TYR A 145 -2.26 18.07 18.74
#